data_AF-A0AA39F691-F1
#
_entry.id   AF-A0AA39F691-F1
#
_cell.length_a   1.000
_cell.length_b   1.000
_cell.length_c   1.000
_cell.angle_alpha   90.00
_cell.angle_beta   90.00
_cell.angle_gamma   90.00
#
_symmetry.space_group_name_H-M   'P 1'
#
loop_
_entity.id
_entity.type
_entity.pdbx_description
1 polymer ?
#
loop_
_entity_poly.entity_id
_entity_poly.type
_entity_poly.pdbx_seq_one_letter_code
_entity_poly.pdbx_strand_id
1 'polypeptide(L)'
;MTPPMERIQILESIEKDIIVCLQSAGQACMELSKEKSSLKQAEGQSHQFLKTLGHVESKLSEQINYLTQVSTGQPHEGSGYASQKVLQMAWHRLEHARSRVNELERIKNKHLHGRSSMRSTQSQSVVSGTSMQITQSNTTS
;
A
#
# COMPACT_ATOMS: atom_id res chain seq x y z
N MET A 1 -13.95 6.09 5.33
CA MET A 1 -13.51 4.71 5.04
C MET A 1 -13.27 4.01 6.37
N THR A 2 -14.21 3.19 6.82
CA THR A 2 -14.16 2.41 8.07
C THR A 2 -12.96 1.47 8.00
N PRO A 3 -11.95 1.58 8.88
CA PRO A 3 -10.78 0.71 8.85
C PRO A 3 -11.16 -0.77 8.96
N PRO A 4 -10.35 -1.71 8.41
CA PRO A 4 -10.63 -3.15 8.51
C PRO A 4 -10.90 -3.63 9.94
N MET A 5 -10.24 -3.01 10.93
CA MET A 5 -10.44 -3.32 12.35
C MET A 5 -11.83 -2.94 12.86
N GLU A 6 -12.36 -1.79 12.42
CA GLU A 6 -13.69 -1.30 12.80
C GLU A 6 -14.79 -2.15 12.12
N ARG A 7 -14.51 -2.72 10.95
CA ARG A 7 -15.39 -3.71 10.30
C ARG A 7 -15.49 -5.02 11.07
N ILE A 8 -14.37 -5.52 11.61
CA ILE A 8 -14.36 -6.70 12.48
C ILE A 8 -15.20 -6.43 13.75
N GLN A 9 -15.03 -5.26 14.36
CA GLN A 9 -15.84 -4.85 15.52
C GLN A 9 -17.34 -4.78 15.21
N ILE A 10 -17.72 -4.36 14.00
CA ILE A 10 -19.13 -4.39 13.56
C ILE A 10 -19.63 -5.83 13.48
N LEU A 11 -18.84 -6.77 12.96
CA LEU A 11 -19.22 -8.18 12.91
C LEU A 11 -19.37 -8.78 14.33
N GLU A 12 -18.47 -8.44 15.26
CA GLU A 12 -18.62 -8.83 16.68
C GLU A 12 -19.88 -8.24 17.32
N SER A 13 -20.25 -7.00 16.96
CA SER A 13 -21.52 -6.41 17.41
C SER A 13 -22.72 -7.15 16.84
N ILE A 14 -22.68 -7.54 15.56
CA ILE A 14 -23.75 -8.32 14.92
C ILE A 14 -23.88 -9.69 15.62
N GLU A 15 -22.77 -10.35 15.95
CA GLU A 15 -22.79 -11.62 16.69
C GLU A 15 -23.46 -11.48 18.06
N LYS A 16 -23.14 -10.42 18.81
CA LYS A 16 -23.81 -10.11 20.07
C LYS A 16 -25.32 -9.87 19.88
N ASP A 17 -25.70 -9.14 18.85
CA ASP A 17 -27.11 -8.88 18.53
C ASP A 17 -27.84 -10.19 18.16
N ILE A 18 -27.18 -11.13 17.47
CA ILE A 18 -27.74 -12.47 17.18
C ILE A 18 -27.99 -13.26 18.47
N ILE A 19 -27.04 -13.24 19.41
CA ILE A 19 -27.21 -13.90 20.72
C ILE A 19 -28.43 -13.34 21.44
N VAL A 20 -28.57 -12.01 21.50
CA VAL A 20 -29.73 -11.35 22.12
C VAL A 20 -31.03 -11.71 21.41
N CYS A 21 -31.02 -11.76 20.07
CA CYS A 21 -32.18 -12.15 19.27
C CYS A 21 -32.66 -13.56 19.65
N LEU A 22 -31.75 -14.53 19.68
CA LEU A 22 -32.06 -15.92 20.07
C LEU A 22 -32.53 -16.02 21.53
N GLN A 23 -31.92 -15.25 22.44
CA GLN A 23 -32.36 -15.20 23.83
C GLN A 23 -33.79 -14.68 23.97
N SER A 24 -34.14 -13.58 23.29
CA SER A 24 -35.51 -13.05 23.31
C SER A 24 -36.53 -14.04 22.75
N ALA A 25 -36.20 -14.73 21.64
CA ALA A 25 -37.05 -15.80 21.12
C ALA A 25 -37.22 -16.95 22.12
N GLY A 26 -36.12 -17.40 22.74
CA GLY A 26 -36.14 -18.44 23.75
C GLY A 26 -36.99 -18.07 24.97
N GLN A 27 -36.87 -16.83 25.45
CA GLN A 27 -37.65 -16.31 26.56
C GLN A 27 -39.15 -16.20 26.22
N ALA A 28 -39.50 -15.80 24.99
CA ALA A 28 -40.88 -15.81 24.53
C ALA A 28 -41.47 -17.24 24.55
N CYS A 29 -40.76 -18.21 23.99
CA CYS A 29 -41.18 -19.62 24.00
C CYS A 29 -41.30 -20.18 25.42
N MET A 30 -40.34 -19.87 26.30
CA MET A 30 -40.38 -20.28 27.71
C MET A 30 -41.58 -19.68 28.43
N GLU A 31 -41.90 -18.40 28.21
CA GLU A 31 -43.06 -17.76 28.81
C GLU A 31 -44.37 -18.43 28.38
N LEU A 32 -44.48 -18.72 27.08
CA LEU A 32 -45.65 -19.41 26.51
C LEU A 32 -45.80 -20.85 27.00
N SER A 33 -44.72 -21.49 27.46
CA SER A 33 -44.74 -22.86 28.00
C SER A 33 -45.23 -22.96 29.45
N LYS A 34 -45.40 -21.83 30.15
CA LYS A 34 -45.86 -21.81 31.55
C LYS A 34 -47.36 -22.11 31.66
N GLU A 35 -47.78 -22.81 32.71
CA GLU A 35 -49.21 -23.04 33.03
C GLU A 35 -50.01 -21.74 33.22
N LYS A 36 -49.37 -20.69 33.73
CA LYS A 36 -49.92 -19.33 33.81
C LYS A 36 -49.01 -18.36 33.06
N SER A 37 -49.17 -18.32 31.74
CA SER A 37 -48.37 -17.48 30.86
C SER A 37 -48.76 -15.99 30.98
N SER A 38 -47.78 -15.10 30.98
CA SER A 38 -48.00 -13.66 30.87
C SER A 38 -47.92 -13.21 29.41
N LEU A 39 -49.08 -12.93 28.80
CA LEU A 39 -49.16 -12.49 27.42
C LEU A 39 -48.32 -11.22 27.17
N LYS A 40 -48.37 -10.26 28.10
CA LYS A 40 -47.58 -9.03 28.02
C LYS A 40 -46.06 -9.29 28.00
N GLN A 41 -45.58 -10.29 28.73
CA GLN A 41 -44.16 -10.66 28.72
C GLN A 41 -43.79 -11.37 27.42
N ALA A 42 -44.61 -12.31 26.95
CA ALA A 42 -44.40 -13.00 25.68
C ALA A 42 -44.38 -12.02 24.48
N GLU A 43 -45.31 -11.06 24.46
CA GLU A 43 -45.35 -9.99 23.45
C GLU A 43 -44.11 -9.08 23.56
N GLY A 44 -43.71 -8.70 24.77
CA GLY A 44 -42.51 -7.90 24.98
C GLY A 44 -41.25 -8.57 24.43
N GLN A 45 -41.07 -9.87 24.70
CA GLN A 45 -39.94 -10.65 24.17
C GLN A 45 -40.03 -10.84 22.65
N SER A 46 -41.22 -11.08 22.11
CA SER A 46 -41.45 -11.19 20.67
C SER A 46 -41.14 -9.88 19.94
N HIS A 47 -41.50 -8.73 20.53
CA HIS A 47 -41.18 -7.43 19.97
C HIS A 47 -39.67 -7.15 20.00
N GLN A 48 -38.99 -7.48 21.11
CA GLN A 48 -37.54 -7.36 21.22
C GLN A 48 -36.82 -8.25 20.21
N PHE A 49 -37.31 -9.48 19.98
CA PHE A 49 -36.83 -10.38 18.94
C PHE A 49 -36.92 -9.73 17.56
N LEU A 50 -38.12 -9.26 17.15
CA LEU A 50 -38.32 -8.63 15.85
C LEU A 50 -37.44 -7.40 15.63
N LYS A 51 -37.34 -6.54 16.66
CA LYS A 51 -36.48 -5.35 16.61
C LYS A 51 -35.01 -5.71 16.43
N THR A 52 -34.52 -6.70 17.18
CA THR A 52 -33.12 -7.12 17.13
C THR A 52 -32.82 -7.82 15.80
N LEU A 53 -33.75 -8.65 15.32
CA LEU A 53 -33.64 -9.29 14.01
C LEU A 53 -33.53 -8.27 12.88
N GLY A 54 -34.39 -7.25 12.86
CA GLY A 54 -34.32 -6.18 11.86
C GLY A 54 -32.99 -5.42 11.88
N HIS A 55 -32.41 -5.18 13.07
CA HIS A 55 -31.07 -4.59 13.16
C HIS A 55 -29.97 -5.51 12.61
N VAL A 56 -30.03 -6.80 12.93
CA VAL A 56 -29.08 -7.81 12.42
C VAL A 56 -29.15 -7.88 10.89
N GLU A 57 -30.36 -7.95 10.31
CA GLU A 57 -30.58 -8.00 8.87
C GLU A 57 -30.05 -6.76 8.15
N SER A 58 -30.33 -5.56 8.69
CA SER A 58 -29.85 -4.30 8.12
C SER A 58 -28.33 -4.23 8.14
N LYS A 59 -27.71 -4.51 9.29
CA LYS A 59 -26.24 -4.45 9.45
C LYS A 59 -25.54 -5.50 8.58
N LEU A 60 -26.06 -6.72 8.50
CA LEU A 60 -25.50 -7.75 7.63
C LEU A 60 -25.63 -7.38 6.16
N SER A 61 -26.77 -6.84 5.74
CA SER A 61 -26.97 -6.35 4.37
C SER A 61 -25.95 -5.27 4.00
N GLU A 62 -25.66 -4.33 4.90
CA GLU A 62 -24.60 -3.34 4.71
C GLU A 62 -23.21 -3.98 4.56
N GLN A 63 -22.87 -4.99 5.36
CA GLN A 63 -21.60 -5.70 5.23
C GLN A 63 -21.51 -6.49 3.91
N ILE A 64 -22.59 -7.15 3.49
CA ILE A 64 -22.68 -7.88 2.22
C ILE A 64 -22.51 -6.90 1.04
N ASN A 65 -23.20 -5.76 1.07
CA ASN A 65 -23.07 -4.72 0.04
C ASN A 65 -21.65 -4.18 -0.02
N TYR A 66 -21.03 -3.93 1.13
CA TYR A 66 -19.63 -3.52 1.20
C TYR A 66 -18.68 -4.57 0.61
N LEU A 67 -18.80 -5.83 1.06
CA LEU A 67 -18.02 -6.96 0.54
C LEU A 67 -18.18 -7.09 -0.96
N THR A 68 -19.40 -6.95 -1.47
CA THR A 68 -19.70 -6.95 -2.91
C THR A 68 -18.97 -5.80 -3.61
N GLN A 69 -19.04 -4.58 -3.08
CA GLN A 69 -18.38 -3.41 -3.65
C GLN A 69 -16.86 -3.56 -3.70
N VAL A 70 -16.24 -4.09 -2.64
CA VAL A 70 -14.77 -4.25 -2.60
C VAL A 70 -14.29 -5.50 -3.33
N SER A 71 -15.11 -6.56 -3.45
CA SER A 71 -14.75 -7.83 -4.11
C SER A 71 -15.00 -7.81 -5.61
N THR A 72 -15.97 -7.01 -6.09
CA THR A 72 -16.25 -6.85 -7.53
C THR A 72 -15.36 -5.83 -8.23
N GLY A 73 -14.38 -5.27 -7.50
CA GLY A 73 -13.35 -4.44 -8.11
C GLY A 73 -13.84 -3.07 -8.58
N GLN A 74 -14.87 -2.49 -7.96
CA GLN A 74 -15.11 -1.04 -8.10
C GLN A 74 -13.80 -0.34 -7.75
N PRO A 75 -13.12 0.30 -8.72
CA PRO A 75 -11.75 0.73 -8.52
C PRO A 75 -11.75 1.81 -7.45
N HIS A 76 -11.08 1.50 -6.34
CA HIS A 76 -10.14 2.28 -5.52
C HIS A 76 -9.78 3.74 -5.91
N GLU A 77 -10.60 4.48 -6.64
CA GLU A 77 -10.48 5.91 -6.94
C GLU A 77 -10.67 6.80 -5.68
N GLY A 78 -10.98 6.20 -4.52
CA GLY A 78 -11.15 6.93 -3.27
C GLY A 78 -10.76 6.18 -1.98
N SER A 79 -10.07 5.04 -2.05
CA SER A 79 -9.65 4.31 -0.84
C SER A 79 -8.18 4.55 -0.51
N GLY A 80 -7.85 4.59 0.79
CA GLY A 80 -6.49 4.82 1.28
C GLY A 80 -5.44 3.84 0.76
N TYR A 81 -5.85 2.69 0.21
CA TYR A 81 -4.95 1.75 -0.44
C TYR A 81 -4.35 2.30 -1.74
N ALA A 82 -5.13 3.04 -2.55
CA ALA A 82 -4.61 3.67 -3.76
C ALA A 82 -3.57 4.73 -3.41
N SER A 83 -3.84 5.60 -2.44
CA SER A 83 -2.89 6.61 -1.98
C SER A 83 -1.65 5.98 -1.31
N GLN A 84 -1.81 4.90 -0.52
CA GLN A 84 -0.69 4.14 0.04
C GLN A 84 0.15 3.47 -1.05
N LYS A 85 -0.46 2.88 -2.08
CA LYS A 85 0.28 2.25 -3.17
C LYS A 85 1.01 3.27 -4.02
N VAL A 86 0.38 4.41 -4.32
CA VAL A 86 1.01 5.54 -5.01
C VAL A 86 2.21 6.04 -4.19
N LEU A 87 2.06 6.21 -2.88
CA LEU A 87 3.15 6.60 -1.99
C LEU A 87 4.29 5.56 -1.99
N GLN A 88 3.96 4.28 -1.87
CA GLN A 88 4.94 3.19 -1.90
C GLN A 88 5.73 3.18 -3.23
N MET A 89 5.03 3.37 -4.36
CA MET A 89 5.67 3.48 -5.67
C MET A 89 6.52 4.76 -5.78
N ALA A 90 6.06 5.88 -5.25
CA ALA A 90 6.84 7.12 -5.23
C ALA A 90 8.13 6.97 -4.43
N TRP A 91 8.09 6.28 -3.29
CA TRP A 91 9.28 5.93 -2.50
C TRP A 91 10.28 5.08 -3.29
N HIS A 92 9.82 4.01 -3.94
CA HIS A 92 10.69 3.19 -4.77
C HIS A 92 11.31 3.98 -5.94
N ARG A 93 10.53 4.84 -6.59
CA ARG A 93 11.02 5.72 -7.66
C ARG A 93 12.05 6.72 -7.15
N LEU A 94 11.83 7.28 -5.97
CA LEU A 94 12.76 8.22 -5.33
C LEU A 94 14.09 7.54 -4.99
N GLU A 95 14.06 6.37 -4.37
CA GLU A 95 15.28 5.63 -4.02
C GLU A 95 16.06 5.21 -5.28
N HIS A 96 15.36 4.81 -6.34
CA HIS A 96 15.99 4.53 -7.63
C HIS A 96 16.66 5.77 -8.22
N ALA A 97 15.99 6.92 -8.22
CA ALA A 97 16.57 8.18 -8.69
C ALA A 97 17.80 8.58 -7.87
N ARG A 98 17.72 8.45 -6.53
CA ARG A 98 18.84 8.72 -5.62
C ARG A 98 20.04 7.83 -5.90
N SER A 99 19.82 6.53 -6.11
CA SER A 99 20.86 5.58 -6.49
C SER A 99 21.55 5.96 -7.81
N ARG A 100 20.78 6.36 -8.83
CA ARG A 100 21.32 6.84 -10.11
C ARG A 100 22.14 8.12 -9.96
N VAL A 101 21.66 9.10 -9.18
CA VAL A 101 22.40 10.35 -8.93
C VAL A 101 23.72 10.08 -8.20
N ASN A 102 23.71 9.25 -7.16
CA ASN A 102 24.92 8.88 -6.43
C ASN A 102 25.95 8.19 -7.33
N GLU A 103 25.50 7.34 -8.26
CA GLU A 103 26.40 6.71 -9.23
C GLU A 103 27.03 7.73 -10.18
N LEU A 104 26.24 8.68 -10.68
CA LEU A 104 26.75 9.76 -11.53
C LEU A 104 27.76 10.65 -10.78
N GLU A 105 27.53 10.92 -9.50
CA GLU A 105 28.47 11.66 -8.66
C GLU A 105 29.80 10.91 -8.53
N ARG A 106 29.74 9.58 -8.31
CA ARG A 106 30.95 8.74 -8.27
C ARG A 106 31.71 8.76 -9.59
N ILE A 107 31.01 8.67 -10.72
CA ILE A 107 31.64 8.73 -12.05
C ILE A 107 32.29 10.09 -12.28
N LYS A 108 31.59 11.19 -11.97
CA LYS A 108 32.13 12.55 -12.05
C LYS A 108 33.40 12.70 -11.20
N ASN A 109 33.35 12.23 -9.96
CA ASN A 109 34.50 12.31 -9.06
C ASN A 109 35.67 11.47 -9.59
N LYS A 110 35.44 10.25 -10.09
CA LYS A 110 36.49 9.46 -10.75
C LYS A 110 37.12 10.20 -11.93
N HIS A 111 36.31 10.82 -12.80
CA HIS A 111 36.82 11.59 -13.93
C HIS A 111 37.61 12.82 -13.49
N LEU A 112 37.17 13.55 -12.45
CA LEU A 112 37.86 14.74 -11.95
C LEU A 112 39.22 14.40 -11.33
N HIS A 113 39.30 13.30 -10.56
CA HIS A 113 40.55 12.81 -9.98
C HIS A 113 41.49 12.23 -11.06
N GLY A 114 40.93 11.51 -12.06
CA GLY A 114 41.69 11.01 -13.22
C GLY A 114 42.28 12.14 -14.08
N ARG A 115 41.55 13.24 -14.27
CA ARG A 115 42.03 14.43 -15.01
C ARG A 115 43.10 15.23 -14.26
N SER A 116 43.13 15.14 -12.93
CA SER A 116 44.15 15.79 -12.11
C SER A 116 45.49 15.05 -12.16
N SER A 117 45.47 13.71 -12.33
CA SER A 117 46.68 12.89 -12.48
C SER A 117 47.32 12.98 -13.88
N MET A 118 46.54 13.26 -14.93
CA MET A 118 47.07 13.43 -16.30
C MET A 118 47.73 14.80 -16.58
N ARG A 119 47.58 15.81 -15.70
CA ARG A 119 48.14 17.15 -15.93
C ARG A 119 49.56 17.33 -15.36
N SER A 120 50.10 16.36 -14.62
CA SER A 120 51.44 16.45 -14.02
C SER A 120 52.58 15.85 -14.87
N THR A 121 52.32 15.38 -16.09
CA THR A 121 53.35 14.74 -16.95
C THR A 121 53.74 15.53 -18.20
N GLN A 122 53.27 16.77 -18.38
CA GLN A 122 53.60 17.58 -19.56
C GLN A 122 54.39 18.85 -19.20
N SER A 123 55.54 18.67 -18.53
CA SER A 123 56.52 19.76 -18.38
C SER A 123 57.92 19.21 -18.10
N GLN A 124 58.47 18.39 -19.01
CA GLN A 124 59.92 18.17 -19.14
C GLN A 124 60.25 17.32 -20.39
N SER A 125 60.42 17.97 -21.54
CA SER A 125 61.26 17.45 -22.64
C SER A 125 61.44 18.52 -23.72
N VAL A 126 62.24 19.53 -23.40
CA VAL A 126 62.86 20.38 -24.42
C VAL A 126 64.36 20.40 -24.15
N VAL A 127 65.12 20.40 -25.24
CA VAL A 127 66.58 20.58 -25.36
C VAL A 127 67.41 19.30 -25.31
N SER A 128 67.84 18.80 -26.47
CA SER A 128 69.26 18.75 -26.86
C SER A 128 69.46 18.07 -28.23
N GLY A 129 70.21 18.73 -29.13
CA GLY A 129 71.10 18.03 -30.06
C GLY A 129 70.78 18.07 -31.55
N THR A 130 70.92 19.25 -32.16
CA THR A 130 71.09 19.44 -33.61
C THR A 130 72.36 18.74 -34.11
N SER A 131 72.29 17.96 -35.19
CA SER A 131 73.28 18.07 -36.27
C SER A 131 72.75 17.50 -37.59
N MET A 132 72.88 18.32 -38.63
CA MET A 132 72.45 18.07 -40.01
C MET A 132 73.39 17.08 -40.71
N GLN A 133 72.83 16.23 -41.59
CA GLN A 133 73.51 15.94 -42.86
C GLN A 133 72.50 15.67 -43.99
N ILE A 134 72.57 16.57 -44.95
CA ILE A 134 71.95 16.55 -46.28
C ILE A 134 72.60 15.44 -47.12
N THR A 135 71.85 14.73 -47.99
CA THR A 135 72.17 14.46 -49.42
C THR A 135 71.06 13.60 -50.10
N GLN A 136 70.26 14.28 -50.92
CA GLN A 136 69.84 13.96 -52.32
C GLN A 136 69.32 12.57 -52.78
N SER A 137 68.04 12.61 -53.24
CA SER A 137 67.47 12.20 -54.56
C SER A 137 67.68 10.80 -55.18
N ASN A 138 66.57 10.08 -55.42
CA ASN A 138 66.00 9.69 -56.74
C ASN A 138 64.81 8.70 -56.54
N THR A 139 63.60 8.96 -57.07
CA THR A 139 63.03 8.44 -58.35
C THR A 139 63.07 6.90 -58.43
N THR A 140 61.98 6.14 -58.60
CA THR A 140 61.15 6.07 -59.81
C THR A 140 59.94 5.12 -59.58
N SER A 141 58.85 5.46 -60.28
CA SER A 141 57.66 4.74 -60.76
C SER A 141 57.30 3.33 -60.26
#